data_AF-E4Z0X5-F1
#
_entry.id   AF-E4Z0X5-F1
#
_cell.length_a   1.000
_cell.length_b   1.000
_cell.length_c   1.000
_cell.angle_alpha   90.00
_cell.angle_beta   90.00
_cell.angle_gamma   90.00
#
_symmetry.space_group_name_H-M   'P 1'
#
loop_
_entity.id
_entity.type
_entity.pdbx_description
1 polymer ?
#
loop_
_entity_poly.entity_id
_entity_poly.type
_entity_poly.pdbx_seq_one_letter_code
_entity_poly.pdbx_strand_id
1 'polypeptide(L)'
;MSDKSEPEDNLKRGASYRKSKRVGRHRKEDESGAVFYKKAPQDHISGALQLGITHSVGSHTVDRDVLLQDFEVIETIVFPKAGTTLTPHHTFDDFRFKSYAPLAFRYFRDIFNISTEDFLHSIGAR
;
A
#
# COMPACT_ATOMS: atom_id res chain seq x y z
N MET A 1 -21.40 -54.93 34.21
CA MET A 1 -20.23 -55.84 34.27
C MET A 1 -20.16 -56.59 32.95
N SER A 2 -18.92 -56.90 32.51
CA SER A 2 -18.48 -57.33 31.15
C SER A 2 -18.28 -56.14 30.20
N ASP A 3 -17.14 -55.47 30.12
CA ASP A 3 -15.71 -55.79 29.87
C ASP A 3 -15.31 -55.80 28.36
N LYS A 4 -14.37 -54.89 28.07
CA LYS A 4 -13.39 -54.73 26.98
C LYS A 4 -13.77 -54.91 25.51
N SER A 5 -13.47 -53.85 24.72
CA SER A 5 -12.23 -53.81 23.93
C SER A 5 -12.08 -52.45 23.21
N GLU A 6 -11.09 -51.65 23.62
CA GLU A 6 -10.54 -50.58 22.77
C GLU A 6 -9.64 -51.18 21.68
N PRO A 7 -9.50 -50.53 20.52
CA PRO A 7 -8.30 -50.63 19.70
C PRO A 7 -7.50 -49.33 19.74
N GLU A 8 -6.27 -49.45 20.26
CA GLU A 8 -5.17 -48.49 20.19
C GLU A 8 -4.67 -48.24 18.74
N ASP A 9 -4.17 -47.03 18.56
CA ASP A 9 -3.15 -46.56 17.62
C ASP A 9 -3.40 -46.58 16.09
N ASN A 10 -3.59 -45.39 15.51
CA ASN A 10 -3.00 -45.10 14.19
C ASN A 10 -2.61 -43.62 14.07
N LEU A 11 -1.41 -43.32 14.54
CA LEU A 11 -0.61 -42.16 14.15
C LEU A 11 -0.55 -41.99 12.62
N LYS A 12 -1.44 -41.16 12.06
CA LYS A 12 -1.27 -40.60 10.71
C LYS A 12 -0.91 -39.12 10.76
N ARG A 13 0.41 -38.94 10.82
CA ARG A 13 1.19 -37.77 10.37
C ARG A 13 0.46 -36.99 9.27
N GLY A 14 -0.04 -35.81 9.66
CA GLY A 14 -0.41 -34.73 8.75
C GLY A 14 0.41 -33.49 9.08
N ALA A 15 1.73 -33.57 8.95
CA ALA A 15 2.57 -32.38 8.93
C ALA A 15 2.14 -31.54 7.73
N SER A 16 1.21 -30.61 7.96
CA SER A 16 0.83 -29.62 6.96
C SER A 16 2.05 -28.75 6.71
N TYR A 17 2.83 -29.15 5.71
CA TYR A 17 3.95 -28.40 5.17
C TYR A 17 3.45 -26.98 4.93
N ARG A 18 3.91 -26.03 5.76
CA ARG A 18 3.79 -24.61 5.46
C ARG A 18 4.45 -24.42 4.10
N LYS A 19 3.65 -24.33 3.05
CA LYS A 19 4.11 -23.96 1.72
C LYS A 19 4.59 -22.52 1.84
N SER A 20 5.87 -22.37 2.14
CA SER A 20 6.59 -21.12 2.05
C SER A 20 6.34 -20.57 0.65
N LYS A 21 5.55 -19.50 0.58
CA LYS A 21 5.37 -18.74 -0.65
C LYS A 21 6.74 -18.17 -0.98
N ARG A 22 7.49 -18.86 -1.85
CA ARG A 22 8.77 -18.39 -2.38
C ARG A 22 8.52 -17.03 -3.04
N VAL A 23 8.97 -15.97 -2.39
CA VAL A 23 8.88 -14.55 -2.84
C VAL A 23 9.66 -14.31 -4.15
N GLY A 24 10.44 -15.29 -4.62
CA GLY A 24 11.32 -15.15 -5.79
C GLY A 24 10.71 -15.44 -7.16
N ARG A 25 9.45 -15.87 -7.31
CA ARG A 25 8.90 -16.19 -8.65
C ARG A 25 8.31 -15.00 -9.40
N HIS A 26 8.13 -13.86 -8.71
CA HIS A 26 7.40 -12.70 -9.23
C HIS A 26 8.28 -11.47 -9.40
N ARG A 27 9.57 -11.52 -9.03
CA ARG A 27 10.54 -10.44 -9.17
C ARG A 27 11.34 -10.66 -10.47
N LYS A 28 11.29 -9.70 -11.37
CA LYS A 28 12.15 -9.62 -12.56
C LYS A 28 12.99 -8.35 -12.46
N GLU A 29 14.27 -8.45 -12.77
CA GLU A 29 15.16 -7.30 -12.90
C GLU A 29 15.44 -7.07 -14.38
N ASP A 30 15.38 -5.82 -14.82
CA ASP A 30 15.91 -5.43 -16.13
C ASP A 30 17.42 -5.14 -16.05
N GLU A 31 18.03 -4.88 -17.21
CA GLU A 31 19.45 -4.53 -17.33
C GLU A 31 19.81 -3.20 -16.63
N SER A 32 18.81 -2.40 -16.26
CA SER A 32 18.98 -1.16 -15.48
C SER A 32 18.89 -1.38 -13.96
N GLY A 33 18.57 -2.60 -13.51
CA GLY A 33 18.40 -2.95 -12.10
C GLY A 33 16.99 -2.68 -11.54
N ALA A 34 16.02 -2.33 -12.38
CA ALA A 34 14.65 -2.08 -11.96
C ALA A 34 13.89 -3.39 -11.69
N VAL A 35 13.25 -3.47 -10.52
CA VAL A 35 12.54 -4.67 -10.04
C VAL A 35 11.05 -4.60 -10.38
N PHE A 36 10.58 -5.48 -11.25
CA PHE A 36 9.16 -5.58 -11.66
C PHE A 36 8.44 -6.74 -11.01
N TYR A 37 7.22 -6.48 -10.55
CA TYR A 37 6.29 -7.48 -10.03
C TYR A 37 5.17 -7.75 -11.05
N LYS A 38 5.06 -9.00 -11.52
CA LYS A 38 4.21 -9.45 -12.64
C LYS A 38 2.67 -9.29 -12.49
N LYS A 39 2.16 -8.59 -11.46
CA LYS A 39 0.73 -8.60 -11.10
C LYS A 39 -0.09 -7.39 -11.55
N ALA A 40 0.52 -6.29 -11.97
CA ALA A 40 -0.16 -5.19 -12.64
C ALA A 40 0.78 -4.62 -13.72
N PRO A 41 0.26 -4.12 -14.85
CA PRO A 41 1.04 -3.26 -15.74
C PRO A 41 1.70 -2.17 -14.88
N GLN A 42 2.99 -1.93 -15.05
CA GLN A 42 3.73 -0.92 -14.28
C GLN A 42 3.03 0.44 -14.36
N ASP A 43 2.42 0.74 -15.51
CA ASP A 43 1.63 1.93 -15.78
C ASP A 43 0.42 2.11 -14.84
N HIS A 44 -0.20 1.00 -14.40
CA HIS A 44 -1.29 1.05 -13.43
C HIS A 44 -0.80 1.40 -12.02
N ILE A 45 0.39 0.93 -11.64
CA ILE A 45 0.97 1.23 -10.32
C ILE A 45 1.37 2.70 -10.26
N SER A 46 2.04 3.21 -11.30
CA SER A 46 2.41 4.64 -11.37
C SER A 46 1.18 5.54 -11.39
N GLY A 47 0.16 5.20 -12.18
CA GLY A 47 -1.09 5.96 -12.23
C GLY A 47 -1.86 5.95 -10.92
N ALA A 48 -1.95 4.80 -10.23
CA ALA A 48 -2.56 4.72 -8.91
C ALA A 48 -1.77 5.50 -7.84
N LEU A 49 -0.43 5.46 -7.91
CA LEU A 49 0.45 6.23 -7.03
C LEU A 49 0.25 7.74 -7.23
N GLN A 50 0.26 8.19 -8.49
CA GLN A 50 0.03 9.58 -8.86
C GLN A 50 -1.33 10.07 -8.35
N LEU A 51 -2.39 9.29 -8.59
CA LEU A 51 -3.74 9.60 -8.11
C LEU A 51 -3.81 9.70 -6.58
N GLY A 52 -3.22 8.74 -5.88
CA GLY A 52 -3.21 8.71 -4.41
C GLY A 52 -2.44 9.88 -3.80
N ILE A 53 -1.30 10.26 -4.37
CA ILE A 53 -0.49 11.40 -3.92
C ILE A 53 -1.26 12.71 -4.13
N THR A 54 -1.81 12.93 -5.33
CA THR A 54 -2.56 14.15 -5.64
C THR A 54 -3.76 14.32 -4.72
N HIS A 55 -4.49 13.25 -4.44
CA HIS A 55 -5.63 13.29 -3.52
C HIS A 55 -5.20 13.56 -2.07
N SER A 56 -4.23 12.80 -1.55
CA SER A 56 -3.80 12.92 -0.16
C SER A 56 -3.19 14.29 0.12
N VAL A 57 -2.25 14.75 -0.72
CA VAL A 57 -1.59 16.04 -0.51
C VAL A 57 -2.51 17.23 -0.81
N GLY A 58 -3.35 17.12 -1.86
CA GLY A 58 -4.30 18.17 -2.22
C GLY A 58 -5.41 18.38 -1.19
N SER A 59 -5.76 17.36 -0.40
CA SER A 59 -6.79 17.47 0.65
C SER A 59 -6.29 18.04 1.98
N HIS A 60 -4.97 18.19 2.19
CA HIS A 60 -4.41 18.64 3.45
C HIS A 60 -4.29 20.16 3.52
N THR A 61 -5.17 20.79 4.31
CA THR A 61 -5.19 22.24 4.52
C THR A 61 -4.83 22.66 5.95
N VAL A 62 -4.50 21.70 6.82
CA VAL A 62 -4.25 21.98 8.23
C VAL A 62 -2.91 22.69 8.39
N ASP A 63 -2.97 23.94 8.84
CA ASP A 63 -1.78 24.73 9.15
C ASP A 63 -1.57 24.80 10.67
N ARG A 64 -0.72 23.90 11.16
CA ARG A 64 -0.31 23.80 12.56
C ARG A 64 1.08 23.18 12.67
N ASP A 65 1.72 23.37 13.83
CA ASP A 65 2.97 22.72 14.17
C ASP A 65 2.82 21.20 14.32
N VAL A 66 3.89 20.50 13.92
CA VAL A 66 4.05 19.05 14.05
C VAL A 66 4.29 18.69 15.52
N LEU A 67 3.57 17.70 16.02
CA LEU A 67 3.81 17.07 17.31
C LEU A 67 4.35 15.65 17.14
N LEU A 68 4.84 15.07 18.24
CA LEU A 68 5.36 13.70 18.24
C LEU A 68 4.31 12.67 17.78
N GLN A 69 3.03 12.90 18.06
CA GLN A 69 1.95 12.00 17.67
C GLN A 69 1.76 11.94 16.13
N ASP A 70 2.10 13.02 15.41
CA ASP A 70 1.89 13.10 13.96
C ASP A 70 2.78 12.11 13.19
N PHE A 71 3.87 11.65 13.80
CA PHE A 71 4.76 10.65 13.21
C PHE A 71 4.17 9.24 13.19
N GLU A 72 3.13 8.97 13.98
CA GLU A 72 2.46 7.67 14.04
C GLU A 72 1.18 7.62 13.18
N VAL A 73 0.74 8.77 12.67
CA VAL A 73 -0.49 8.88 11.89
C VAL A 73 -0.35 8.15 10.56
N ILE A 74 -1.34 7.30 10.24
CA ILE A 74 -1.46 6.66 8.94
C ILE A 74 -2.87 6.90 8.41
N GLU A 75 -2.98 7.67 7.33
CA GLU A 75 -4.23 7.88 6.64
C GLU A 75 -4.40 6.83 5.55
N THR A 76 -5.55 6.16 5.53
CA THR A 76 -5.87 5.15 4.51
C THR A 76 -7.10 5.58 3.73
N ILE A 77 -6.95 5.68 2.41
CA ILE A 77 -8.01 6.06 1.49
C ILE A 77 -8.23 4.90 0.52
N VAL A 78 -9.50 4.58 0.26
CA VAL A 78 -9.89 3.54 -0.70
C VAL A 78 -10.30 4.21 -2.00
N PHE A 79 -9.71 3.76 -3.10
CA PHE A 79 -9.99 4.20 -4.46
C PHE A 79 -10.67 3.04 -5.20
N PRO A 80 -12.01 2.93 -5.16
CA PRO A 80 -12.71 1.99 -6.01
C PRO A 80 -12.67 2.49 -7.46
N LYS A 81 -12.55 1.56 -8.40
CA LYS A 81 -12.51 1.84 -9.84
C LYS A 81 -13.67 2.71 -10.31
N ALA A 82 -14.87 2.42 -9.76
CA ALA A 82 -16.09 3.17 -10.05
C ALA A 82 -16.09 4.63 -9.54
N GLY A 83 -15.14 4.99 -8.65
CA GLY A 83 -15.13 6.26 -7.94
C GLY A 83 -16.12 6.30 -6.76
N THR A 84 -16.02 7.36 -5.97
CA THR A 84 -16.94 7.73 -4.88
C THR A 84 -17.20 9.24 -4.93
N THR A 85 -17.93 9.79 -3.96
CA THR A 85 -18.04 11.25 -3.78
C THR A 85 -16.72 11.91 -3.41
N LEU A 86 -15.79 11.16 -2.80
CA LEU A 86 -14.50 11.68 -2.31
C LEU A 86 -13.34 11.35 -3.26
N THR A 87 -13.45 10.28 -4.05
CA THR A 87 -12.37 9.77 -4.91
C THR A 87 -12.84 9.67 -6.36
N PRO A 88 -12.07 10.17 -7.34
CA PRO A 88 -12.50 10.15 -8.73
C PRO A 88 -12.55 8.71 -9.30
N HIS A 89 -13.36 8.51 -10.33
CA HIS A 89 -13.36 7.29 -11.15
C HIS A 89 -12.01 7.13 -11.88
N HIS A 90 -11.51 5.89 -12.02
CA HIS A 90 -10.25 5.60 -12.72
C HIS A 90 -10.30 4.26 -13.47
N THR A 91 -9.29 3.98 -14.30
CA THR A 91 -9.22 2.75 -15.11
C THR A 91 -8.53 1.58 -14.40
N PHE A 92 -7.76 1.88 -13.35
CA PHE A 92 -7.05 0.91 -12.51
C PHE A 92 -8.03 0.07 -11.65
N ASP A 93 -7.58 -1.08 -11.16
CA ASP A 93 -8.34 -1.88 -10.19
C ASP A 93 -8.50 -1.14 -8.86
N ASP A 94 -9.47 -1.56 -8.05
CA ASP A 94 -9.67 -1.02 -6.71
C ASP A 94 -8.38 -1.10 -5.89
N PHE A 95 -7.95 0.02 -5.31
CA PHE A 95 -6.74 0.08 -4.52
C PHE A 95 -6.92 0.87 -3.23
N ARG A 96 -5.95 0.71 -2.32
CA ARG A 96 -5.88 1.46 -1.08
C ARG A 96 -4.58 2.25 -1.07
N PHE A 97 -4.70 3.55 -0.87
CA PHE A 97 -3.55 4.42 -0.67
C PHE A 97 -3.35 4.63 0.82
N LYS A 98 -2.09 4.54 1.27
CA LYS A 98 -1.70 4.83 2.65
C LYS A 98 -0.70 5.98 2.66
N SER A 99 -1.05 7.05 3.34
CA SER A 99 -0.16 8.18 3.61
C SER A 99 0.34 8.06 5.05
N TYR A 100 1.66 8.06 5.22
CA TYR A 100 2.30 7.93 6.53
C TYR A 100 2.80 9.30 6.98
N ALA A 101 2.47 9.68 8.22
CA ALA A 101 2.83 10.95 8.84
C ALA A 101 2.61 12.17 7.92
N PRO A 102 1.41 12.35 7.33
CA PRO A 102 1.19 13.32 6.27
C PRO A 102 1.55 14.76 6.68
N LEU A 103 1.24 15.13 7.94
CA LEU A 103 1.59 16.44 8.48
C LEU A 103 3.10 16.63 8.65
N ALA A 104 3.82 15.60 9.11
CA ALA A 104 5.29 15.66 9.23
C ALA A 104 5.96 15.79 7.86
N PHE A 105 5.48 15.08 6.84
CA PHE A 105 6.00 15.22 5.48
C PHE A 105 5.65 16.56 4.83
N ARG A 106 4.53 17.20 5.18
CA ARG A 106 4.28 18.60 4.82
C ARG A 106 5.37 19.50 5.41
N TYR A 107 5.61 19.40 6.71
CA TYR A 107 6.64 20.19 7.38
C TYR A 107 8.04 19.97 6.80
N PHE A 108 8.40 18.73 6.46
CA PHE A 108 9.68 18.46 5.79
C PHE A 108 9.75 19.09 4.40
N ARG A 109 8.68 19.07 3.61
CA ARG A 109 8.64 19.78 2.32
C ARG A 109 8.89 21.28 2.51
N ASP A 110 8.29 21.89 3.53
CA ASP A 110 8.47 23.31 3.83
C ASP A 110 9.94 23.62 4.22
N ILE A 111 10.58 22.78 5.06
CA ILE A 111 12.01 22.93 5.39
C ILE A 111 12.91 22.83 4.14
N PHE A 112 12.55 21.97 3.19
CA PHE A 112 13.28 21.81 1.92
C PHE A 112 12.86 22.85 0.86
N ASN A 113 11.99 23.80 1.19
CA ASN A 113 11.44 24.80 0.27
C ASN A 113 10.75 24.19 -0.97
N ILE A 114 10.05 23.07 -0.78
CA ILE A 114 9.27 22.41 -1.83
C ILE A 114 7.81 22.82 -1.65
N SER A 115 7.31 23.69 -2.52
CA SER A 115 5.91 24.09 -2.49
C SER A 115 4.99 22.90 -2.79
N THR A 116 3.79 22.91 -2.20
CA THR A 116 2.79 21.88 -2.47
C THR A 116 2.43 21.81 -3.96
N GLU A 117 2.36 22.97 -4.63
CA GLU A 117 2.05 23.04 -6.05
C GLU A 117 3.17 22.43 -6.91
N ASP A 118 4.43 22.76 -6.64
CA ASP A 118 5.58 22.21 -7.37
C ASP A 118 5.72 20.70 -7.15
N PHE A 119 5.49 20.24 -5.92
CA PHE A 119 5.48 18.82 -5.59
C PHE A 119 4.41 18.06 -6.39
N LEU A 120 3.19 18.60 -6.42
CA LEU A 120 2.08 18.02 -7.16
C LEU A 120 2.28 18.10 -8.68
N HIS A 121 2.88 19.16 -9.22
CA HIS A 121 3.21 19.21 -10.64
C HIS A 121 4.31 18.20 -11.02
N SER A 122 5.32 18.05 -10.16
CA SER A 122 6.48 17.19 -10.44
C SER A 122 6.16 15.70 -10.36
N ILE A 123 5.18 15.32 -9.54
CA ILE A 123 4.82 13.91 -9.27
C ILE A 123 3.40 13.58 -9.74
N GLY A 124 2.47 14.50 -9.53
CA GLY A 124 1.01 14.34 -9.59
C GLY A 124 0.35 14.72 -10.92
N ALA A 125 1.02 15.46 -11.80
CA ALA A 125 0.43 16.03 -13.01
C ALA A 125 1.07 15.50 -14.31
N ARG A 126 0.28 14.74 -15.06
CA ARG A 126 0.23 14.75 -16.53
C ARG A 126 -1.21 14.51 -16.95
#